data_AF-A0AA36KVV2-F1
#
_entry.id   AF-A0AA36KVV2-F1
#
_cell.length_a   1.000
_cell.length_b   1.000
_cell.length_c   1.000
_cell.angle_alpha   90.00
_cell.angle_beta   90.00
_cell.angle_gamma   90.00
#
_symmetry.space_group_name_H-M   'P 1'
#
loop_
_entity.id
_entity.type
_entity.pdbx_description
1 polymer ?
#
loop_
_entity_poly.entity_id
_entity_poly.type
_entity_poly.pdbx_seq_one_letter_code
_entity_poly.pdbx_strand_id
1 'polypeptide(L)'
;MKAFDLHRMAFDKVPFDFLGEVALRSLYTFVLVFLFLKMTGRRGVRQMSLFEVLIILTLGSAAGDVAFYDDVPMVPVLIVFITLALLYRLVMWLMAHSEKLEDLLEGKPVVIIEDGELAWSKLNNSNMTEFEFFMELRLRGVEQLGQVRLAILETNGQISVYFFEDDKVKPGLLILPSDCTQRYKVVPESADYACIRCSEIIHMNAGEKQLCPRCANPEWTKASRAKRVT
;
A
#
# COMPACT_ATOMS: atom_id res chain seq x y z
N MET A 1 37.30 30.21 -18.11
CA MET A 1 35.97 29.64 -18.41
C MET A 1 35.10 29.82 -17.19
N LYS A 2 34.03 30.64 -17.25
CA LYS A 2 33.11 30.77 -16.11
C LYS A 2 32.31 29.47 -16.00
N ALA A 3 32.47 28.74 -14.90
CA ALA A 3 31.81 27.45 -14.67
C ALA A 3 30.27 27.56 -14.60
N PHE A 4 29.76 28.76 -14.30
CA PHE A 4 28.32 29.04 -14.18
C PHE A 4 27.91 30.19 -15.10
N ASP A 5 27.92 29.93 -16.41
CA ASP A 5 27.36 30.85 -17.39
C ASP A 5 25.86 30.52 -17.57
N LEU A 6 25.02 31.18 -16.77
CA LEU A 6 23.58 30.93 -16.71
C LEU A 6 22.89 31.19 -18.06
N HIS A 7 23.40 32.15 -18.84
CA HIS A 7 22.90 32.44 -20.18
C HIS A 7 23.22 31.28 -21.14
N ARG A 8 24.43 30.71 -21.02
CA ARG A 8 24.84 29.52 -21.77
C ARG A 8 24.06 28.26 -21.37
N MET A 9 23.66 28.14 -20.10
CA MET A 9 22.83 27.03 -19.64
C MET A 9 21.35 27.19 -20.00
N ALA A 10 20.84 28.42 -20.08
CA ALA A 10 19.42 28.69 -20.26
C ALA A 10 19.00 28.93 -21.72
N PHE A 11 19.85 29.56 -22.54
CA PHE A 11 19.43 30.10 -23.84
C PHE A 11 20.40 29.84 -25.00
N ASP A 12 21.47 29.06 -24.79
CA ASP A 12 22.47 28.88 -25.85
C ASP A 12 21.89 28.05 -27.01
N LYS A 13 21.68 28.72 -28.15
CA LYS A 13 21.30 28.16 -29.46
C LYS A 13 19.87 27.62 -29.62
N VAL A 14 18.91 28.02 -28.79
CA VAL A 14 17.51 27.60 -28.95
C VAL A 14 16.70 28.70 -29.65
N PRO A 15 16.28 28.54 -30.92
CA PRO A 15 15.48 29.56 -31.61
C PRO A 15 14.09 29.70 -30.96
N PHE A 16 13.54 30.91 -30.92
CA PHE A 16 12.21 31.17 -30.35
C PHE A 16 11.10 30.36 -31.04
N ASP A 17 11.26 30.04 -32.32
CA ASP A 17 10.33 29.21 -33.08
C ASP A 17 10.28 27.77 -32.54
N PHE A 18 11.43 27.20 -32.17
CA PHE A 18 11.52 25.89 -31.53
C PHE A 18 10.88 25.91 -30.14
N LEU A 19 11.07 27.00 -29.36
CA LEU A 19 10.42 27.14 -28.05
C LEU A 19 8.88 27.18 -28.18
N GLY A 20 8.36 27.85 -29.21
CA GLY A 20 6.93 27.88 -29.52
C GLY A 20 6.40 26.50 -29.94
N GLU A 21 7.16 25.78 -30.76
CA GLU A 21 6.84 24.41 -31.16
C GLU A 21 6.81 23.45 -29.95
N VAL A 22 7.81 23.52 -29.07
CA VAL A 22 7.87 22.76 -27.82
C VAL A 22 6.67 23.08 -26.93
N ALA A 23 6.26 24.34 -26.82
CA ALA A 23 5.09 24.72 -26.04
C ALA A 23 3.79 24.12 -26.59
N LEU A 24 3.60 24.14 -27.92
CA LEU A 24 2.44 23.52 -28.58
C LEU A 24 2.45 21.99 -28.45
N ARG A 25 3.61 21.34 -28.65
CA ARG A 25 3.81 19.90 -28.44
C ARG A 25 3.49 19.49 -27.00
N SER A 26 3.97 20.27 -26.03
CA SER A 26 3.71 20.05 -24.60
C SER A 26 2.22 20.20 -24.25
N LEU A 27 1.55 21.21 -24.81
CA LEU A 27 0.11 21.38 -24.60
C LEU A 27 -0.69 20.21 -25.21
N TYR A 28 -0.30 19.77 -26.42
CA TYR A 28 -0.90 18.62 -27.09
C TYR A 28 -0.76 17.34 -26.26
N THR A 29 0.45 17.01 -25.79
CA THR A 29 0.67 15.81 -24.97
C THR A 29 -0.01 15.91 -23.61
N PHE A 30 -0.03 17.09 -22.99
CA PHE A 30 -0.80 17.32 -21.75
C PHE A 30 -2.28 17.00 -21.93
N VAL A 31 -2.90 17.47 -23.01
CA VAL A 31 -4.32 17.16 -23.31
C VAL A 31 -4.52 15.66 -23.49
N LEU A 32 -3.62 14.97 -24.20
CA LEU A 32 -3.71 13.52 -24.39
C LEU A 32 -3.60 12.75 -23.05
N VAL A 33 -2.62 13.08 -22.21
CA VAL A 33 -2.45 12.46 -20.88
C VAL A 33 -3.65 12.75 -20.00
N PHE A 34 -4.14 13.99 -19.99
CA PHE A 34 -5.32 14.36 -19.22
C PHE A 34 -6.56 13.58 -19.65
N LEU A 35 -6.80 13.45 -20.96
CA LEU A 35 -7.90 12.65 -21.49
C LEU A 35 -7.75 11.17 -21.12
N PHE A 36 -6.54 10.62 -21.22
CA PHE A 36 -6.26 9.25 -20.80
C PHE A 36 -6.59 9.03 -19.31
N LEU A 37 -6.04 9.85 -18.42
CA LEU A 37 -6.28 9.76 -16.98
C LEU A 37 -7.78 9.92 -16.64
N LYS A 38 -8.48 10.81 -17.34
CA LYS A 38 -9.93 10.99 -17.18
C LYS A 38 -10.72 9.75 -17.60
N MET A 39 -10.25 8.97 -18.58
CA MET A 39 -10.86 7.70 -19.01
C MET A 39 -10.60 6.56 -18.01
N THR A 40 -9.44 6.52 -17.35
CA THR A 40 -9.09 5.54 -16.31
C THR A 40 -10.01 5.63 -15.08
N GLY A 41 -10.66 6.76 -14.85
CA GLY A 41 -11.69 6.94 -13.82
C GLY A 41 -11.22 7.72 -12.60
N ARG A 42 -11.92 7.58 -11.46
CA ARG A 42 -11.68 8.35 -10.22
C ARG A 42 -10.94 7.55 -9.13
N ARG A 43 -9.94 6.75 -9.51
CA ARG A 43 -9.09 6.06 -8.53
C ARG A 43 -8.03 7.05 -8.03
N GLY A 44 -7.93 7.22 -6.71
CA GLY A 44 -6.88 8.06 -6.13
C GLY A 44 -5.49 7.45 -6.38
N VAL A 45 -4.43 8.27 -6.38
CA VAL A 45 -3.05 7.81 -6.66
C VAL A 45 -2.64 6.62 -5.78
N ARG A 46 -3.09 6.60 -4.51
CA ARG A 46 -2.77 5.53 -3.54
C ARG A 46 -3.59 4.25 -3.72
N GLN A 47 -4.59 4.26 -4.60
CA GLN A 47 -5.47 3.14 -4.90
C GLN A 47 -5.27 2.58 -6.31
N MET A 48 -4.33 3.15 -7.08
CA MET A 48 -4.02 2.67 -8.42
C MET A 48 -3.39 1.29 -8.36
N SER A 49 -3.76 0.42 -9.29
CA SER A 49 -3.12 -0.89 -9.43
C SER A 49 -1.70 -0.73 -10.00
N LEU A 50 -0.84 -1.73 -9.78
CA LEU A 50 0.51 -1.75 -10.37
C LEU A 50 0.47 -1.63 -11.90
N PHE A 51 -0.55 -2.23 -12.52
CA PHE A 51 -0.80 -2.14 -13.95
C PHE A 51 -1.11 -0.71 -14.41
N GLU A 52 -1.95 0.03 -13.69
CA GLU A 52 -2.24 1.44 -13.97
C GLU A 52 -0.99 2.31 -13.87
N VAL A 53 -0.17 2.08 -12.83
CA VAL A 53 1.11 2.77 -12.65
C VAL A 53 2.05 2.52 -13.83
N LEU A 54 2.17 1.27 -14.30
CA LEU A 54 3.01 0.92 -15.45
C LEU A 54 2.59 1.68 -16.71
N ILE A 55 1.28 1.76 -17.00
CA ILE A 55 0.77 2.47 -18.17
C ILE A 55 1.06 3.97 -18.06
N ILE A 56 0.82 4.59 -16.89
CA ILE A 56 1.08 6.02 -16.68
C ILE A 56 2.57 6.34 -16.87
N LEU A 57 3.47 5.50 -16.36
CA LEU A 57 4.91 5.69 -16.55
C LEU A 57 5.31 5.58 -18.02
N THR A 58 4.73 4.65 -18.76
CA THR A 58 4.99 4.46 -20.19
C THR A 58 4.46 5.64 -21.01
N LEU A 59 3.26 6.14 -20.69
CA LEU A 59 2.68 7.34 -21.29
C LEU A 59 3.51 8.59 -20.98
N GLY A 60 4.01 8.72 -19.75
CA GLY A 60 4.87 9.83 -19.36
C GLY A 60 6.16 9.87 -20.17
N SER A 61 6.79 8.71 -20.41
CA SER A 61 7.97 8.60 -21.27
C SER A 61 7.67 9.03 -22.70
N ALA A 62 6.63 8.46 -23.32
CA ALA A 62 6.25 8.78 -24.69
C ALA A 62 5.81 10.25 -24.87
N ALA A 63 5.16 10.83 -23.87
CA ALA A 63 4.79 12.24 -23.85
C ALA A 63 6.01 13.16 -23.77
N GLY A 64 7.01 12.79 -22.98
CA GLY A 64 8.29 13.50 -22.88
C GLY A 64 9.01 13.53 -24.23
N ASP A 65 9.09 12.38 -24.90
CA ASP A 65 9.81 12.28 -26.16
C ASP A 65 9.27 13.23 -27.23
N VAL A 66 7.94 13.34 -27.39
CA VAL A 66 7.32 14.27 -28.36
C VAL A 66 7.49 15.72 -27.99
N ALA A 67 7.50 16.02 -26.69
CA ALA A 67 7.62 17.38 -26.20
C ALA A 67 9.03 17.94 -26.44
N PHE A 68 10.07 17.11 -26.28
CA PHE A 68 11.47 17.56 -26.33
C PHE A 68 12.16 17.34 -27.66
N TYR A 69 11.84 16.27 -28.38
CA TYR A 69 12.54 15.89 -29.61
C TYR A 69 11.76 16.31 -30.85
N ASP A 70 12.35 17.19 -31.66
CA ASP A 70 11.76 17.71 -32.90
C ASP A 70 11.60 16.65 -33.99
N ASP A 71 12.48 15.64 -34.00
CA ASP A 71 12.47 14.52 -34.94
C ASP A 71 11.37 13.48 -34.66
N VAL A 72 10.68 13.56 -33.52
CA VAL A 72 9.55 12.69 -33.18
C VAL A 72 8.23 13.32 -33.64
N PRO A 73 7.53 12.76 -34.65
CA PRO A 73 6.24 13.29 -35.09
C PRO A 73 5.14 13.03 -34.04
N MET A 74 4.14 13.92 -33.99
CA MET A 74 3.03 13.81 -33.02
C MET A 74 2.09 12.62 -33.29
N VAL A 75 1.94 12.21 -34.55
CA VAL A 75 0.98 11.17 -34.98
C VAL A 75 1.33 9.78 -34.42
N PRO A 76 2.58 9.29 -34.51
CA PRO A 76 3.00 8.06 -33.84
C PRO A 76 2.62 8.02 -32.36
N VAL A 77 2.77 9.13 -31.63
CA VAL A 77 2.42 9.16 -30.21
C VAL A 77 0.92 9.20 -29.98
N LEU A 78 0.15 9.86 -30.83
CA LEU A 78 -1.30 9.69 -30.80
C LEU A 78 -1.70 8.22 -30.93
N ILE A 79 -1.05 7.48 -31.84
CA ILE A 79 -1.28 6.04 -32.03
C ILE A 79 -0.88 5.26 -30.77
N VAL A 80 0.25 5.58 -30.13
CA VAL A 80 0.67 4.97 -28.85
C VAL A 80 -0.38 5.20 -27.77
N PHE A 81 -0.88 6.43 -27.62
CA PHE A 81 -1.91 6.76 -26.64
C PHE A 81 -3.22 6.02 -26.89
N ILE A 82 -3.69 5.97 -28.14
CA ILE A 82 -4.89 5.20 -28.52
C ILE A 82 -4.68 3.72 -28.23
N THR A 83 -3.52 3.18 -28.57
CA THR A 83 -3.19 1.76 -28.36
C THR A 83 -3.19 1.42 -26.88
N LEU A 84 -2.54 2.23 -26.04
CA LEU A 84 -2.53 2.03 -24.58
C LEU A 84 -3.92 2.21 -23.96
N ALA A 85 -4.74 3.15 -24.46
CA ALA A 85 -6.13 3.31 -24.00
C ALA A 85 -7.00 2.10 -24.36
N LEU A 86 -6.85 1.55 -25.56
CA LEU A 86 -7.55 0.32 -25.97
C LEU A 86 -7.06 -0.88 -25.18
N LEU A 87 -5.75 -1.01 -24.96
CA LEU A 87 -5.17 -2.08 -24.15
C LEU A 87 -5.66 -2.01 -22.71
N TYR A 88 -5.68 -0.82 -22.11
CA TYR A 88 -6.24 -0.61 -20.77
C TYR A 88 -7.70 -1.08 -20.70
N ARG A 89 -8.55 -0.63 -21.63
CA ARG A 89 -9.96 -1.07 -21.66
C ARG A 89 -10.10 -2.57 -21.87
N LEU A 90 -9.29 -3.17 -22.73
CA LEU A 90 -9.31 -4.60 -22.99
C LEU A 90 -8.94 -5.38 -21.72
N VAL A 91 -7.87 -4.99 -21.03
CA VAL A 91 -7.43 -5.64 -19.79
C VAL A 91 -8.50 -5.48 -18.71
N MET A 92 -9.05 -4.27 -18.50
CA MET A 92 -10.14 -4.06 -17.54
C MET A 92 -11.36 -4.93 -17.86
N TRP A 93 -11.73 -5.03 -19.14
CA TRP A 93 -12.84 -5.89 -19.57
C TRP A 93 -12.54 -7.37 -19.32
N LEU A 94 -11.32 -7.83 -19.61
CA LEU A 94 -10.91 -9.21 -19.37
C LEU A 94 -10.88 -9.55 -17.87
N MET A 95 -10.40 -8.64 -17.01
CA MET A 95 -10.42 -8.82 -15.55
C MET A 95 -11.86 -8.94 -15.04
N ALA A 96 -12.77 -8.10 -15.54
CA ALA A 96 -14.20 -8.16 -15.17
C ALA A 96 -14.90 -9.48 -15.56
N HIS A 97 -14.33 -10.28 -16.46
CA HIS A 97 -14.89 -11.57 -16.87
C HIS A 97 -14.10 -12.79 -16.36
N SER A 98 -12.93 -12.58 -15.73
CA SER A 98 -12.04 -13.65 -15.32
C SER A 98 -11.36 -13.31 -14.00
N GLU A 99 -11.88 -13.90 -12.91
CA GLU A 99 -11.28 -13.81 -11.57
C GLU A 99 -9.80 -14.22 -11.60
N LYS A 100 -9.44 -15.25 -12.38
CA LYS A 100 -8.03 -15.69 -12.49
C LYS A 100 -7.11 -14.62 -13.07
N LEU A 101 -7.62 -13.76 -13.95
CA LEU A 101 -6.83 -12.69 -14.55
C LEU A 101 -6.73 -11.50 -13.59
N GLU A 102 -7.82 -11.18 -12.90
CA GLU A 102 -7.83 -10.20 -11.81
C GLU A 102 -6.82 -10.60 -10.71
N ASP A 103 -6.86 -11.86 -10.28
CA ASP A 103 -5.94 -12.44 -9.30
C ASP A 103 -4.47 -12.38 -9.75
N LEU A 104 -4.21 -12.51 -11.05
CA LEU A 104 -2.86 -12.48 -11.61
C LEU A 104 -2.31 -11.06 -11.73
N LEU A 105 -3.17 -10.09 -12.10
CA LEU A 105 -2.77 -8.71 -12.39
C LEU A 105 -2.86 -7.79 -11.17
N GLU A 106 -3.92 -7.93 -10.37
CA GLU A 106 -4.18 -7.12 -9.18
C GLU A 106 -3.90 -7.89 -7.89
N GLY A 107 -4.03 -9.22 -7.88
CA GLY A 107 -3.83 -10.04 -6.68
C GLY A 107 -5.14 -10.33 -5.94
N LYS A 108 -5.03 -10.93 -4.75
CA LYS A 108 -6.19 -11.17 -3.86
C LYS A 108 -6.06 -10.41 -2.55
N PRO A 109 -7.15 -9.86 -2.02
CA PRO A 109 -7.17 -9.42 -0.63
C PRO A 109 -6.97 -10.61 0.30
N VAL A 110 -6.23 -10.41 1.38
CA VAL A 110 -5.88 -11.46 2.34
C VAL A 110 -6.30 -11.05 3.74
N VAL A 111 -7.10 -11.89 4.40
CA VAL A 111 -7.48 -11.69 5.81
C VAL A 111 -6.27 -12.00 6.71
N ILE A 112 -5.76 -10.98 7.40
CA ILE A 112 -4.58 -11.07 8.28
C ILE A 112 -4.99 -11.18 9.76
N ILE A 113 -6.04 -10.47 10.17
CA ILE A 113 -6.61 -10.59 11.52
C ILE A 113 -8.06 -11.03 11.40
N GLU A 114 -8.43 -12.01 12.21
CA GLU A 114 -9.80 -12.45 12.40
C GLU A 114 -10.06 -12.59 13.90
N ASP A 115 -11.07 -11.89 14.41
CA ASP A 115 -11.47 -11.88 15.82
C ASP A 115 -10.35 -11.59 16.85
N GLY A 116 -9.36 -10.79 16.46
CA GLY A 116 -8.20 -10.42 17.28
C GLY A 116 -7.00 -11.37 17.17
N GLU A 117 -7.14 -12.47 16.41
CA GLU A 117 -6.07 -13.42 16.15
C GLU A 117 -5.30 -13.11 14.86
N LEU A 118 -3.96 -13.14 14.95
CA LEU A 118 -3.07 -12.93 13.81
C LEU A 118 -2.83 -14.21 13.02
N ALA A 119 -2.92 -14.13 11.69
CA ALA A 119 -2.54 -15.20 10.77
C ALA A 119 -1.20 -14.91 10.08
N TRP A 120 -0.08 -14.99 10.82
CA TRP A 120 1.26 -14.67 10.28
C TRP A 120 1.66 -15.45 9.03
N SER A 121 1.22 -16.70 8.91
CA SER A 121 1.50 -17.50 7.71
C SER A 121 0.98 -16.81 6.44
N LYS A 122 -0.12 -16.07 6.55
CA LYS A 122 -0.69 -15.29 5.44
C LYS A 122 0.10 -14.00 5.19
N LEU A 123 0.59 -13.34 6.25
CA LEU A 123 1.38 -12.11 6.11
C LEU A 123 2.79 -12.36 5.57
N ASN A 124 3.46 -13.44 5.98
CA ASN A 124 4.78 -13.81 5.46
C ASN A 124 4.78 -14.12 3.95
N ASN A 125 3.62 -14.52 3.42
CA ASN A 125 3.43 -14.74 1.98
C ASN A 125 3.07 -13.44 1.23
N SER A 126 2.96 -12.31 1.94
CA SER A 126 2.73 -10.99 1.37
C SER A 126 4.02 -10.16 1.43
N ASN A 127 4.14 -9.14 0.57
CA ASN A 127 5.29 -8.22 0.55
C ASN A 127 5.26 -7.18 1.70
N MET A 128 4.54 -7.44 2.79
CA MET A 128 4.42 -6.54 3.94
C MET A 128 5.03 -7.18 5.18
N THR A 129 5.88 -6.44 5.88
CA THR A 129 6.48 -6.88 7.14
C THR A 129 5.51 -6.72 8.32
N GLU A 130 5.73 -7.50 9.38
CA GLU A 130 4.99 -7.36 10.65
C GLU A 130 5.06 -5.92 11.21
N PHE A 131 6.23 -5.28 11.09
CA PHE A 131 6.42 -3.92 11.56
C PHE A 131 5.55 -2.91 10.80
N GLU A 132 5.50 -3.02 9.47
CA GLU A 132 4.66 -2.17 8.61
C GLU A 132 3.18 -2.40 8.88
N PHE A 133 2.78 -3.66 9.05
CA PHE A 133 1.41 -4.01 9.37
C PHE A 133 0.94 -3.37 10.68
N PHE A 134 1.72 -3.54 11.76
CA PHE A 134 1.38 -2.90 13.04
C PHE A 134 1.49 -1.38 13.00
N MET A 135 2.42 -0.82 12.21
CA MET A 135 2.48 0.62 12.00
C MET A 135 1.18 1.16 11.40
N GLU A 136 0.66 0.52 10.35
CA GLU A 136 -0.57 0.94 9.71
C GLU A 136 -1.82 0.77 10.61
N LEU A 137 -1.84 -0.24 11.47
CA LEU A 137 -2.87 -0.36 12.51
C LEU A 137 -2.76 0.77 13.54
N ARG A 138 -1.56 1.11 14.02
CA ARG A 138 -1.35 2.23 14.96
C ARG A 138 -1.77 3.56 14.35
N LEU A 139 -1.48 3.80 13.07
CA LEU A 139 -1.93 5.00 12.35
C LEU A 139 -3.46 5.13 12.26
N ARG A 140 -4.19 4.01 12.37
CA ARG A 140 -5.67 3.96 12.45
C ARG A 140 -6.20 4.06 13.89
N GLY A 141 -5.33 4.28 14.87
CA GLY A 141 -5.70 4.37 16.29
C GLY A 141 -5.92 3.02 16.97
N VAL A 142 -5.39 1.92 16.40
CA VAL A 142 -5.42 0.61 17.06
C VAL A 142 -4.29 0.56 18.09
N GLU A 143 -4.63 0.28 19.34
CA GLU A 143 -3.65 0.10 20.42
C GLU A 143 -3.40 -1.39 20.70
N GLN A 144 -4.45 -2.21 20.56
CA GLN A 144 -4.40 -3.64 20.86
C GLN A 144 -5.32 -4.45 19.95
N LEU A 145 -4.94 -5.69 19.64
CA LEU A 145 -5.58 -6.49 18.58
C LEU A 145 -7.00 -6.98 18.88
N GLY A 146 -7.38 -7.10 20.15
CA GLY A 146 -8.75 -7.41 20.58
C GLY A 146 -9.76 -6.28 20.29
N GLN A 147 -9.31 -5.13 19.80
CA GLN A 147 -10.17 -4.10 19.19
C GLN A 147 -10.58 -4.46 17.75
N VAL A 148 -9.78 -5.29 17.07
CA VAL A 148 -9.91 -5.58 15.64
C VAL A 148 -10.69 -6.87 15.44
N ARG A 149 -11.86 -6.75 14.82
CA ARG A 149 -12.67 -7.89 14.40
C ARG A 149 -12.16 -8.51 13.11
N LEU A 150 -11.77 -7.67 12.15
CA LEU A 150 -11.28 -8.13 10.85
C LEU A 150 -10.27 -7.13 10.30
N ALA A 151 -9.09 -7.62 9.90
CA ALA A 151 -8.15 -6.83 9.11
C ALA A 151 -7.83 -7.54 7.80
N ILE A 152 -7.98 -6.82 6.70
CA ILE A 152 -7.77 -7.31 5.33
C ILE A 152 -6.63 -6.52 4.73
N LEU A 153 -5.60 -7.21 4.26
CA LEU A 153 -4.57 -6.64 3.39
C LEU A 153 -5.10 -6.62 1.97
N GLU A 154 -5.32 -5.42 1.44
CA GLU A 154 -5.81 -5.18 0.08
C GLU A 154 -4.69 -5.34 -0.95
N THR A 155 -5.08 -5.51 -2.22
CA THR A 155 -4.18 -5.67 -3.37
C THR A 155 -3.22 -4.50 -3.59
N ASN A 156 -3.64 -3.30 -3.21
CA ASN A 156 -2.82 -2.08 -3.27
C ASN A 156 -1.92 -1.90 -2.03
N GLY A 157 -1.85 -2.88 -1.13
CA GLY A 157 -1.06 -2.85 0.10
C GLY A 157 -1.69 -2.03 1.24
N GLN A 158 -2.89 -1.48 1.05
CA GLN A 158 -3.63 -0.85 2.15
C GLN A 158 -4.26 -1.90 3.06
N ILE A 159 -4.56 -1.49 4.30
CA ILE A 159 -5.24 -2.36 5.26
C ILE A 159 -6.64 -1.81 5.54
N SER A 160 -7.64 -2.63 5.29
CA SER A 160 -9.02 -2.40 5.73
C SER A 160 -9.16 -2.96 7.14
N VAL A 161 -9.66 -2.16 8.08
CA VAL A 161 -9.80 -2.56 9.50
C VAL A 161 -11.24 -2.38 9.94
N TYR A 162 -11.83 -3.45 10.45
CA TYR A 162 -13.15 -3.46 11.06
C TYR A 162 -13.01 -3.75 12.54
N PHE A 163 -13.67 -2.93 13.36
CA PHE A 163 -13.55 -2.96 14.81
C PHE A 163 -14.71 -3.74 15.44
N PHE A 164 -14.47 -4.24 16.65
CA PHE A 164 -15.56 -4.58 17.57
C PHE A 164 -16.23 -3.30 18.10
N GLU A 165 -17.49 -3.43 18.51
CA GLU A 165 -18.15 -2.43 19.35
C GLU A 165 -17.45 -2.35 20.72
N ASP A 166 -17.50 -1.20 21.38
CA ASP A 166 -16.76 -0.93 22.63
C ASP A 166 -17.09 -1.88 23.78
N ASP A 167 -18.29 -2.44 23.82
CA ASP A 167 -18.74 -3.44 24.79
C ASP A 167 -18.25 -4.87 24.45
N LYS A 168 -17.90 -5.11 23.19
CA LYS A 168 -17.42 -6.40 22.65
C LYS A 168 -15.90 -6.47 22.49
N VAL A 169 -15.18 -5.40 22.80
CA VAL A 169 -13.70 -5.38 22.79
C VAL A 169 -13.18 -6.47 23.71
N LYS A 170 -12.32 -7.33 23.14
CA LYS A 170 -11.67 -8.42 23.87
C LYS A 170 -10.29 -7.98 24.39
N PRO A 171 -9.74 -8.66 25.40
CA PRO A 171 -8.32 -8.54 25.71
C PRO A 171 -7.49 -8.94 24.49
N GLY A 172 -6.40 -8.23 24.23
CA GLY A 172 -5.58 -8.52 23.07
C GLY A 172 -4.12 -8.10 23.24
N LEU A 173 -3.34 -8.47 22.22
CA LEU A 173 -1.92 -8.11 22.12
C LEU A 173 -1.77 -6.60 21.92
N LEU A 174 -0.96 -5.95 22.76
CA LEU A 174 -0.48 -4.58 22.53
C LEU A 174 0.44 -4.56 21.31
N ILE A 175 0.11 -3.74 20.31
CA ILE A 175 0.87 -3.64 19.05
C ILE A 175 1.95 -2.55 19.09
N LEU A 176 2.26 -2.03 20.27
CA LEU A 176 3.28 -1.00 20.44
C LEU A 176 4.68 -1.57 20.19
N PRO A 177 5.66 -0.72 19.81
CA PRO A 177 7.06 -1.14 19.65
C PRO A 177 7.60 -1.83 20.91
N SER A 178 8.61 -2.69 20.73
CA SER A 178 9.25 -3.44 21.83
C SER A 178 9.67 -2.56 23.00
N ASP A 179 10.12 -1.34 22.71
CA ASP A 179 10.61 -0.39 23.72
C ASP A 179 9.49 0.18 24.60
N CYS A 180 8.24 0.05 24.16
CA CYS A 180 7.03 0.49 24.86
C CYS A 180 6.29 -0.66 25.55
N THR A 181 6.71 -1.91 25.36
CA THR A 181 6.00 -3.10 25.85
C THR A 181 6.92 -4.03 26.62
N GLN A 182 6.50 -4.47 27.80
CA GLN A 182 7.25 -5.47 28.55
C GLN A 182 6.95 -6.87 28.00
N ARG A 183 8.01 -7.65 27.77
CA ARG A 183 7.95 -9.03 27.27
C ARG A 183 8.48 -9.96 28.34
N TYR A 184 7.77 -11.06 28.55
CA TYR A 184 8.05 -12.02 29.61
C TYR A 184 8.15 -13.42 29.04
N LYS A 185 9.18 -14.17 29.48
CA LYS A 185 9.24 -15.63 29.35
C LYS A 185 8.72 -16.33 30.62
N VAL A 186 8.73 -15.62 31.74
CA VAL A 186 8.17 -16.02 33.03
C VAL A 186 7.33 -14.86 33.51
N VAL A 187 6.05 -15.09 33.76
CA VAL A 187 5.12 -14.00 34.05
C VAL A 187 5.26 -13.52 35.51
N PRO A 188 5.23 -12.20 35.79
CA PRO A 188 5.45 -11.68 37.13
C PRO A 188 4.22 -11.77 38.04
N GLU A 189 3.01 -11.74 37.47
CA GLU A 189 1.75 -11.68 38.20
C GLU A 189 0.66 -12.49 37.50
N SER A 190 -0.37 -12.90 38.24
CA SER A 190 -1.51 -13.63 37.68
C SER A 190 -2.42 -12.70 36.88
N ALA A 191 -2.49 -12.90 35.56
CA ALA A 191 -3.27 -12.06 34.65
C ALA A 191 -3.50 -12.76 33.31
N ASP A 192 -4.26 -12.11 32.42
CA ASP A 192 -4.35 -12.50 31.02
C ASP A 192 -3.10 -12.02 30.26
N TYR A 193 -2.46 -12.92 29.52
CA TYR A 193 -1.29 -12.64 28.70
C TYR A 193 -1.58 -12.94 27.23
N ALA A 194 -1.08 -12.06 26.36
CA ALA A 194 -1.13 -12.22 24.93
C ALA A 194 0.19 -12.76 24.41
N CYS A 195 0.13 -13.76 23.53
CA CYS A 195 1.30 -14.22 22.80
C CYS A 195 1.77 -13.12 21.86
N ILE A 196 3.04 -12.70 21.96
CA ILE A 196 3.58 -11.61 21.12
C ILE A 196 3.61 -11.96 19.63
N ARG A 197 3.60 -13.26 19.33
CA ARG A 197 3.53 -13.76 17.96
C ARG A 197 2.06 -13.83 17.61
N CYS A 198 1.37 -14.90 17.95
CA CYS A 198 0.09 -15.23 17.33
C CYS A 198 -1.16 -14.55 17.95
N SER A 199 -0.96 -13.63 18.90
CA SER A 199 -1.99 -12.92 19.68
C SER A 199 -2.97 -13.74 20.51
N GLU A 200 -2.73 -15.05 20.66
CA GLU A 200 -3.48 -15.93 21.56
C GLU A 200 -3.49 -15.40 23.00
N ILE A 201 -4.64 -15.48 23.67
CA ILE A 201 -4.84 -14.96 25.03
C ILE A 201 -4.97 -16.13 26.01
N ILE A 202 -4.12 -16.14 27.03
CA ILE A 202 -4.16 -17.18 28.07
C ILE A 202 -4.02 -16.54 29.44
N HIS A 203 -4.81 -17.04 30.38
CA HIS A 203 -4.64 -16.71 31.78
C HIS A 203 -3.43 -17.48 32.35
N MET A 204 -2.48 -16.76 32.94
CA MET A 204 -1.27 -17.34 33.53
C MET A 204 -1.13 -16.92 34.99
N ASN A 205 -0.58 -17.81 35.81
CA ASN A 205 -0.28 -17.53 37.21
C ASN A 205 1.13 -16.97 37.39
N ALA A 206 1.33 -16.17 38.45
CA ALA A 206 2.65 -15.63 38.78
C ALA A 206 3.73 -16.73 38.83
N GLY A 207 4.86 -16.50 38.14
CA GLY A 207 5.98 -17.45 38.04
C GLY A 207 5.82 -18.52 36.97
N GLU A 208 4.70 -18.56 36.23
CA GLU A 208 4.45 -19.57 35.21
C GLU A 208 5.29 -19.34 33.94
N LYS A 209 5.74 -20.45 33.35
CA LYS A 209 6.49 -20.48 32.09
C LYS A 209 5.84 -21.52 31.18
N GLN A 210 5.17 -21.05 30.14
CA GLN A 210 4.53 -21.93 29.15
C GLN A 210 4.82 -21.47 27.72
N LEU A 211 4.78 -22.42 26.78
CA LEU A 211 4.79 -22.13 25.36
C LEU A 211 3.36 -21.83 24.91
N CYS A 212 3.20 -20.94 23.95
CA CYS A 212 1.90 -20.68 23.35
C CYS A 212 1.34 -21.95 22.68
N PRO A 213 0.10 -22.38 23.00
CA PRO A 213 -0.51 -23.58 22.44
C PRO A 213 -0.76 -23.48 20.93
N ARG A 214 -0.90 -22.26 20.39
CA ARG A 214 -1.17 -22.00 18.97
C ARG A 214 0.08 -21.94 18.10
N CYS A 215 1.19 -21.37 18.60
CA CYS A 215 2.39 -21.13 17.78
C CYS A 215 3.72 -21.54 18.43
N ALA A 216 3.68 -22.17 19.61
CA ALA A 216 4.84 -22.58 20.41
C ALA A 216 5.81 -21.44 20.79
N ASN A 217 5.40 -20.17 20.68
CA ASN A 217 6.22 -19.03 21.08
C ASN A 217 6.36 -18.94 22.62
N PRO A 218 7.57 -18.73 23.17
CA PRO A 218 7.79 -18.65 24.62
C PRO A 218 7.59 -17.26 25.22
N GLU A 219 7.37 -16.24 24.40
CA GLU A 219 7.29 -14.84 24.83
C GLU A 219 5.86 -14.33 24.88
N TRP A 220 5.58 -13.61 25.96
CA TRP A 220 4.26 -13.13 26.35
C TRP A 220 4.32 -11.65 26.72
N THR A 221 3.20 -10.95 26.58
CA THR A 221 3.00 -9.62 27.14
C THR A 221 1.65 -9.56 27.84
N LYS A 222 1.48 -8.65 28.79
CA LYS A 222 0.19 -8.52 29.49
C LYS A 222 -0.89 -8.10 28.49
N ALA A 223 -2.01 -8.80 28.47
CA ALA A 223 -3.10 -8.48 27.55
C ALA A 223 -3.71 -7.12 27.91
N SER A 224 -3.90 -6.27 26.90
CA SER A 224 -4.55 -4.97 27.09
C SER A 224 -6.04 -5.08 26.84
N ARG A 225 -6.81 -4.32 27.64
CA ARG A 225 -8.26 -4.13 27.48
C ARG A 225 -8.59 -2.70 27.03
N ALA A 226 -7.60 -1.98 26.50
CA ALA A 226 -7.79 -0.65 25.98
C ALA A 226 -8.89 -0.65 24.91
N LYS A 227 -9.82 0.29 25.05
CA LYS A 227 -10.84 0.57 24.05
C LYS A 227 -10.33 1.61 23.07
N ARG A 228 -10.91 1.64 21.89
CA ARG A 228 -10.54 2.65 20.89
C ARG A 228 -10.99 4.02 21.39
N VAL A 229 -10.08 4.97 21.45
CA VAL A 229 -10.44 6.38 21.67
C VAL A 229 -10.88 6.92 20.29
N THR A 230 -12.17 7.25 20.15
CA THR A 230 -12.75 7.82 18.93
C THR A 230 -12.71 9.34 18.95
#